data_AF-A0A9E5NGD0-F1
#
_entry.id   AF-A0A9E5NGD0-F1
#
_cell.length_a   1.000
_cell.length_b   1.000
_cell.length_c   1.000
_cell.angle_alpha   90.00
_cell.angle_beta   90.00
_cell.angle_gamma   90.00
#
_symmetry.space_group_name_H-M   'P 1'
#
loop_
_entity.id
_entity.type
_entity.pdbx_description
1 polymer ?
#
loop_
_entity_poly.entity_id
_entity_poly.type
_entity_poly.pdbx_seq_one_letter_code
_entity_poly.pdbx_strand_id
1 'polypeptide(L)'
;TEIDRLSAEIEKEGVFIGSYAINPMNGERMPIYVADYVLMTYGTGAIMGVPAHDIRDFAFAKRHGLAIPVVVAPPGWDGEDLEEAYLDEG
;
A
#
# COMPACT_ATOMS: atom_id res chain seq x y z
N THR A 1 -16.21 -11.17 -9.33
CA THR A 1 -15.91 -10.82 -10.73
C THR A 1 -14.67 -9.94 -10.77
N GLU A 2 -14.06 -9.70 -11.94
CA GLU A 2 -12.89 -8.81 -12.06
C GLU A 2 -13.21 -7.37 -11.61
N ILE A 3 -14.46 -6.95 -11.80
CA ILE A 3 -15.02 -5.67 -11.31
C ILE A 3 -15.02 -5.61 -9.77
N ASP A 4 -15.39 -6.70 -9.10
CA ASP A 4 -15.40 -6.78 -7.63
C ASP A 4 -13.99 -6.61 -7.03
N ARG A 5 -12.95 -7.14 -7.69
CA ARG A 5 -11.56 -7.00 -7.22
C ARG A 5 -11.04 -5.55 -7.28
N LEU A 6 -11.59 -4.75 -8.20
CA LEU A 6 -11.21 -3.36 -8.43
C LEU A 6 -12.05 -2.36 -7.62
N SER A 7 -13.19 -2.77 -7.07
CA SER A 7 -14.04 -1.89 -6.26
C SER A 7 -13.34 -1.47 -4.95
N ALA A 8 -13.47 -0.20 -4.57
CA ALA A 8 -12.96 0.33 -3.30
C ALA A 8 -13.84 -0.09 -2.09
N GLU A 9 -15.05 -0.60 -2.33
CA GLU A 9 -16.00 -1.01 -1.30
C GLU A 9 -15.74 -2.43 -0.76
N ILE A 10 -14.94 -3.23 -1.46
CA ILE A 10 -14.64 -4.60 -1.05
C ILE A 10 -13.39 -4.61 -0.18
N GLU A 11 -13.54 -5.18 1.01
CA GLU A 11 -12.46 -5.42 1.97
C GLU A 11 -11.29 -6.13 1.28
N LYS A 12 -10.15 -5.46 1.23
CA LYS A 12 -8.94 -6.00 0.61
C LYS A 12 -8.33 -7.06 1.52
N GLU A 13 -8.20 -8.27 1.01
CA GLU A 13 -7.54 -9.36 1.71
C GLU A 13 -6.17 -9.66 1.10
N GLY A 14 -5.21 -9.96 1.98
CA GLY A 14 -3.91 -10.45 1.54
C GLY A 14 -3.24 -11.32 2.58
N VAL A 15 -2.35 -12.18 2.10
CA VAL A 15 -1.61 -13.14 2.91
C VAL A 15 -0.12 -12.85 2.79
N PHE A 16 0.55 -12.72 3.93
CA PHE A 16 2.00 -12.60 4.00
C PHE A 16 2.64 -13.92 3.58
N ILE A 17 3.58 -13.87 2.62
CA ILE A 17 4.19 -15.10 2.06
C ILE A 17 5.50 -15.52 2.77
N GLY A 18 5.87 -14.87 3.88
CA GLY A 18 7.12 -15.19 4.59
C GLY A 18 8.39 -14.65 3.94
N SER A 19 8.26 -13.87 2.86
CA SER A 19 9.38 -13.34 2.10
C SER A 19 9.42 -11.82 2.14
N TYR A 20 10.61 -11.25 1.93
CA TYR A 20 10.85 -9.82 1.92
C TYR A 20 11.55 -9.41 0.63
N ALA A 21 11.19 -8.24 0.10
CA ALA A 21 11.94 -7.54 -0.93
C ALA A 21 12.83 -6.47 -0.27
N ILE A 22 13.90 -6.07 -0.94
CA ILE A 22 14.71 -4.91 -0.51
C ILE A 22 14.26 -3.70 -1.32
N ASN A 23 13.86 -2.63 -0.65
CA ASN A 23 13.62 -1.36 -1.31
C ASN A 23 14.98 -0.80 -1.80
N PRO A 24 15.18 -0.61 -3.12
CA PRO A 24 16.47 -0.19 -3.65
C PRO A 24 16.85 1.25 -3.26
N MET A 25 15.89 2.07 -2.83
CA MET A 25 16.13 3.49 -2.51
C MET A 25 16.70 3.69 -1.10
N ASN A 26 16.30 2.87 -0.13
CA ASN A 26 16.68 3.04 1.28
C ASN A 26 17.23 1.75 1.93
N GLY A 27 17.23 0.62 1.22
CA GLY A 27 17.73 -0.67 1.70
C GLY A 27 16.80 -1.40 2.68
N GLU A 28 15.60 -0.88 2.93
CA GLU A 28 14.68 -1.47 3.90
C GLU A 28 14.04 -2.77 3.39
N ARG A 29 13.73 -3.66 4.33
CA ARG A 29 13.07 -4.94 4.04
C ARG A 29 11.56 -4.76 4.01
N MET A 30 10.97 -4.87 2.82
CA MET A 30 9.53 -4.76 2.59
C MET A 30 8.89 -6.14 2.61
N PRO A 31 7.86 -6.40 3.44
CA PRO A 31 7.18 -7.70 3.45
C PRO A 31 6.39 -7.90 2.15
N ILE A 32 6.43 -9.10 1.60
CA ILE A 32 5.70 -9.43 0.37
C ILE A 32 4.36 -10.08 0.74
N TYR A 33 3.28 -9.57 0.15
CA TYR A 33 1.93 -10.10 0.29
C TYR A 33 1.39 -10.55 -1.07
N VAL A 34 0.59 -11.61 -1.06
CA VAL A 34 -0.32 -11.90 -2.16
C VAL A 34 -1.67 -11.31 -1.77
N ALA A 35 -2.15 -10.34 -2.53
CA ALA A 35 -3.41 -9.65 -2.27
C ALA A 35 -4.38 -9.77 -3.44
N ASP A 36 -5.66 -9.79 -3.13
CA ASP A 36 -6.75 -9.96 -4.10
C ASP A 36 -6.91 -8.79 -5.07
N TYR A 37 -6.42 -7.59 -4.74
CA TYR A 37 -6.52 -6.42 -5.62
C TYR A 37 -5.36 -6.29 -6.62
N VAL A 38 -4.36 -7.19 -6.56
CA VAL A 38 -3.27 -7.24 -7.53
C VAL A 38 -3.69 -8.19 -8.66
N LEU A 39 -3.88 -7.64 -9.87
CA LEU A 39 -4.27 -8.41 -11.05
C LEU A 39 -3.04 -8.91 -11.80
N MET A 40 -2.90 -10.23 -11.92
CA MET A 40 -1.81 -10.86 -12.69
C MET A 40 -1.78 -10.45 -14.16
N THR A 41 -2.93 -10.06 -14.71
CA THR A 41 -3.10 -9.62 -16.10
C THR A 41 -2.73 -8.15 -16.31
N TYR A 42 -2.47 -7.40 -15.23
CA TYR A 42 -2.18 -5.97 -15.29
C TYR A 42 -0.74 -5.67 -14.85
N GLY A 43 0.00 -4.96 -15.71
CA GLY A 43 1.42 -4.66 -15.48
C GLY A 43 2.29 -5.92 -15.48
N THR A 44 3.11 -6.09 -14.44
CA THR A 44 3.98 -7.27 -14.24
C THR A 44 3.38 -8.31 -13.30
N GLY A 45 2.16 -8.09 -12.81
CA GLY A 45 1.56 -8.91 -11.75
C GLY A 45 2.07 -8.60 -10.34
N ALA A 46 2.85 -7.53 -10.17
CA ALA A 46 3.31 -7.03 -8.87
C ALA A 46 3.23 -5.49 -8.83
N ILE A 47 2.87 -4.95 -7.68
CA ILE A 47 2.84 -3.51 -7.40
C ILE A 47 3.65 -3.21 -6.15
N MET A 48 4.19 -1.99 -6.07
CA MET A 48 4.74 -1.47 -4.83
C MET A 48 3.60 -0.84 -4.04
N GLY A 49 3.43 -1.25 -2.77
CA GLY A 49 2.49 -0.59 -1.88
C GLY A 49 3.05 0.74 -1.38
N VAL A 50 2.33 1.84 -1.55
CA VAL A 50 2.70 3.17 -1.04
C VAL A 50 1.59 3.71 -0.13
N PRO A 51 1.47 3.19 1.11
CA PRO A 51 0.28 3.39 1.92
C PRO A 51 -0.03 4.85 2.23
N ALA A 52 0.97 5.70 2.43
CA ALA A 52 0.74 7.11 2.73
C ALA A 52 0.10 7.89 1.57
N HIS A 53 0.15 7.37 0.34
CA HIS A 53 -0.22 8.10 -0.88
C HIS A 53 -1.12 7.31 -1.86
N ASP A 54 -1.60 6.12 -1.48
CA ASP A 54 -2.62 5.36 -2.22
C ASP A 54 -3.68 4.87 -1.25
N ILE A 55 -4.95 5.21 -1.51
CA ILE A 55 -6.10 4.88 -0.64
C ILE A 55 -6.21 3.36 -0.40
N ARG A 56 -5.96 2.53 -1.43
CA ARG A 56 -6.09 1.07 -1.35
C ARG A 56 -4.99 0.48 -0.49
N ASP A 57 -3.77 0.96 -0.68
CA ASP A 57 -2.63 0.52 0.12
C ASP A 57 -2.72 1.03 1.57
N PHE A 58 -3.30 2.21 1.80
CA PHE A 58 -3.58 2.72 3.13
C PHE A 58 -4.53 1.80 3.89
N ALA A 59 -5.67 1.44 3.27
CA ALA A 59 -6.64 0.53 3.86
C ALA A 59 -6.01 -0.85 4.15
N PHE A 60 -5.22 -1.37 3.20
CA PHE A 60 -4.49 -2.62 3.38
C PHE A 60 -3.48 -2.54 4.53
N ALA A 61 -2.69 -1.47 4.60
CA ALA A 61 -1.67 -1.28 5.62
C ALA A 61 -2.28 -1.12 7.02
N LYS A 62 -3.33 -0.31 7.18
CA LYS A 62 -4.06 -0.18 8.46
C LYS A 62 -4.62 -1.54 8.92
N ARG A 63 -5.19 -2.32 8.00
CA ARG A 63 -5.76 -3.65 8.31
C ARG A 63 -4.69 -4.64 8.77
N HIS A 64 -3.54 -4.66 8.10
CA HIS A 64 -2.48 -5.63 8.36
C HIS A 64 -1.41 -5.13 9.34
N GLY A 65 -1.58 -3.95 9.93
CA GLY A 65 -0.62 -3.34 10.86
C GLY A 65 0.74 -3.04 10.22
N LEU A 66 0.74 -2.68 8.94
CA LEU A 66 1.95 -2.35 8.19
C LEU A 66 2.32 -0.89 8.41
N ALA A 67 3.62 -0.58 8.24
CA ALA A 67 4.12 0.78 8.31
C ALA A 67 3.51 1.65 7.19
N ILE A 68 3.19 2.91 7.53
CA ILE A 68 2.68 3.93 6.61
C ILE A 68 3.68 5.09 6.56
N PRO A 69 4.83 4.91 5.88
CA PRO A 69 5.85 5.96 5.82
C PRO A 69 5.38 7.10 4.93
N VAL A 70 5.34 8.32 5.48
CA VAL A 70 5.02 9.54 4.74
C VAL A 70 6.28 10.02 4.03
N VAL A 71 6.25 10.07 2.69
CA VAL A 71 7.35 10.57 1.87
C VAL A 71 7.04 11.92 1.22
N VAL A 72 5.75 12.25 1.11
CA VAL A 72 5.28 13.60 0.77
C VAL A 72 4.47 14.12 1.95
N ALA A 73 4.97 15.15 2.61
CA ALA A 73 4.34 15.71 3.80
C ALA A 73 3.18 16.65 3.43
N PRO A 74 1.98 16.49 4.02
CA PRO A 74 0.95 17.51 3.97
C PRO A 74 1.46 18.86 4.51
N PRO A 75 0.95 20.00 4.01
CA PRO A 75 1.31 21.31 4.57
C PRO A 75 1.03 21.40 6.07
N GLY A 76 2.07 21.67 6.86
CA GLY A 76 1.96 21.77 8.31
C GLY A 76 1.90 20.43 9.05
N TRP A 77 2.22 19.32 8.39
CA TRP A 77 2.35 18.01 9.04
C TRP A 77 3.39 18.02 10.14
N ASP A 78 3.02 17.47 11.30
CA ASP A 78 3.77 17.46 12.54
C ASP A 78 4.58 16.17 12.75
N GLY A 79 4.48 15.22 11.83
CA GLY A 79 5.16 13.93 11.89
C GLY A 79 4.32 12.79 12.47
N GLU A 80 3.07 13.06 12.85
CA GLU A 80 2.14 12.05 13.37
C GLU A 80 1.57 11.14 12.26
N ASP A 81 0.98 10.02 12.66
CA ASP A 81 0.34 9.09 11.72
C ASP A 81 -0.77 9.77 10.91
N LEU A 82 -0.83 9.49 9.61
CA LEU A 82 -1.93 9.96 8.77
C LEU A 82 -3.25 9.24 9.14
N GLU A 83 -4.34 10.02 9.17
CA GLU A 83 -5.71 9.49 9.29
C GLU A 83 -6.22 8.91 7.96
N GLU A 84 -5.78 9.48 6.84
CA GLU A 84 -6.08 9.05 5.48
C GLU A 84 -4.88 9.23 4.55
N ALA A 85 -4.88 8.56 3.40
CA ALA A 85 -3.82 8.73 2.41
C ALA A 85 -3.78 10.17 1.89
N TYR A 86 -2.58 10.78 1.88
CA TYR A 86 -2.37 12.10 1.30
C TYR A 86 -2.10 11.98 -0.19
N LEU A 87 -2.99 12.54 -1.02
CA LEU A 87 -3.03 12.30 -2.47
C LEU A 87 -2.60 13.49 -3.33
N ASP A 88 -2.28 14.62 -2.70
CA ASP A 88 -1.84 15.82 -3.42
C ASP A 88 -0.40 15.68 -3.91
N GLU A 89 -0.05 16.51 -4.89
CA GLU A 89 1.30 16.57 -5.44
C GLU A 89 2.29 17.13 -4.39
N GLY A 90 3.50 16.56 -4.41
CA GLY A 90 4.64 16.99 -3.59
C GLY A 90 5.57 17.97 -4.29
#